data_AF-A0AAD9K2A7-F1
#
_entry.id   AF-A0AAD9K2A7-F1
#
_cell.length_a   1.000
_cell.length_b   1.000
_cell.length_c   1.000
_cell.angle_alpha   90.00
_cell.angle_beta   90.00
_cell.angle_gamma   90.00
#
_symmetry.space_group_name_H-M   'P 1'
#
loop_
_entity.id
_entity.type
_entity.pdbx_description
1 polymer ?
#
loop_
_entity_poly.entity_id
_entity_poly.type
_entity_poly.pdbx_seq_one_letter_code
_entity_poly.pdbx_strand_id
1 'polypeptide(L)'
;MTSLTKLLPIFRGTLGPGRCAAPLCGVRHAATDAKKPEKTSYGGLKDEDRIFTNLYGRHDWKLKGAMSRGSWYKTKEILLKGTEWIQNEVKVSGIRGRGGAGFPTGMKWSFMNRPDDGRPRYLVVNGDEGEPGTCKDREIMRHDPHHLVEGCLIAGRAIGACAGRCFIDV
;
A
#
# COMPACT_ATOMS: atom_id res chain seq x y z
N MET A 1 24.12 -11.28 -68.05
CA MET A 1 24.37 -12.18 -66.91
C MET A 1 23.04 -12.74 -66.42
N THR A 2 22.81 -14.00 -66.77
CA THR A 2 21.81 -14.98 -66.28
C THR A 2 21.70 -15.02 -64.75
N SER A 3 20.68 -15.53 -64.06
CA SER A 3 19.31 -16.00 -64.28
C SER A 3 18.77 -16.28 -62.86
N LEU A 4 17.44 -16.22 -62.69
CA LEU A 4 16.70 -16.68 -61.52
C LEU A 4 17.11 -18.08 -61.03
N THR A 5 16.68 -18.35 -59.78
CA THR A 5 16.05 -19.56 -59.22
C THR A 5 16.79 -20.40 -58.17
N LYS A 6 15.97 -20.75 -57.15
CA LYS A 6 15.89 -22.01 -56.38
C LYS A 6 16.77 -22.16 -55.13
N LEU A 7 16.15 -22.31 -53.96
CA LEU A 7 15.51 -23.52 -53.37
C LEU A 7 16.57 -24.46 -52.75
N LEU A 8 16.37 -24.74 -51.46
CA LEU A 8 17.08 -25.73 -50.63
C LEU A 8 17.24 -27.10 -51.31
N PRO A 9 18.32 -27.83 -50.97
CA PRO A 9 18.16 -29.15 -50.31
C PRO A 9 19.15 -29.33 -49.13
N ILE A 10 18.74 -29.88 -47.99
CA ILE A 10 18.72 -31.32 -47.61
C ILE A 10 20.13 -31.95 -47.42
N PHE A 11 20.42 -32.24 -46.15
CA PHE A 11 21.20 -33.36 -45.59
C PHE A 11 22.33 -34.00 -46.42
N ARG A 12 23.57 -33.93 -45.89
CA ARG A 12 24.47 -35.09 -45.73
C ARG A 12 25.62 -34.77 -44.78
N GLY A 13 25.72 -35.51 -43.69
CA GLY A 13 26.88 -35.48 -42.81
C GLY A 13 28.06 -36.30 -43.36
N THR A 14 29.26 -35.98 -42.89
CA THR A 14 30.39 -36.91 -42.69
C THR A 14 31.42 -36.23 -41.78
N LEU A 15 31.97 -37.02 -40.85
CA LEU A 15 32.82 -36.67 -39.73
C LEU A 15 34.16 -36.02 -40.11
N GLY A 16 34.65 -35.14 -39.23
CA GLY A 16 36.07 -34.78 -39.08
C GLY A 16 36.35 -34.31 -37.64
N PRO A 17 37.38 -34.82 -36.93
CA PRO A 17 37.58 -34.54 -35.51
C PRO A 17 38.39 -33.25 -35.34
N GLY A 18 37.73 -32.18 -34.90
CA GLY A 18 38.37 -30.88 -34.66
C GLY A 18 37.85 -30.28 -33.36
N ARG A 19 38.72 -30.27 -32.35
CA ARG A 19 38.50 -29.70 -31.02
C ARG A 19 37.99 -28.25 -31.11
N CYS A 20 36.87 -27.96 -30.46
CA CYS A 20 36.51 -26.63 -29.93
C CYS A 20 35.42 -26.82 -28.86
N ALA A 21 35.81 -27.16 -27.63
CA ALA A 21 34.91 -27.14 -26.49
C ALA A 21 34.69 -25.68 -26.06
N ALA A 22 33.59 -25.08 -26.50
CA ALA A 22 33.07 -23.86 -25.91
C ALA A 22 32.43 -24.20 -24.55
N PRO A 23 32.69 -23.43 -23.47
CA PRO A 23 32.03 -23.69 -22.21
C PRO A 23 30.58 -23.22 -22.33
N LEU A 24 29.63 -24.14 -22.18
CA LEU A 24 28.24 -23.82 -21.87
C LEU A 24 28.24 -23.13 -20.50
N CYS A 25 28.26 -21.79 -20.51
CA CYS A 25 27.97 -20.97 -19.34
C CYS A 25 26.48 -21.15 -19.02
N GLY A 26 26.17 -22.23 -18.30
CA GLY A 26 24.90 -22.39 -17.63
C GLY A 26 24.82 -21.32 -16.55
N VAL A 27 23.99 -20.30 -16.78
CA VAL A 27 23.60 -19.33 -15.75
C VAL A 27 22.82 -20.09 -14.69
N ARG A 28 23.54 -20.57 -13.67
CA ARG A 28 22.94 -21.05 -12.43
C ARG A 28 22.23 -19.83 -11.83
N HIS A 29 20.91 -19.83 -11.89
CA HIS A 29 20.12 -18.95 -11.05
C HIS A 29 20.49 -19.33 -9.62
N ALA A 30 21.23 -18.45 -8.95
CA ALA A 30 21.49 -18.56 -7.53
C ALA A 30 20.12 -18.49 -6.85
N ALA A 31 19.66 -19.62 -6.31
CA ALA A 31 18.53 -19.64 -5.41
C ALA A 31 18.91 -18.72 -4.24
N THR A 32 18.24 -17.58 -4.14
CA THR A 32 18.33 -16.75 -2.94
C THR A 32 17.84 -17.60 -1.78
N ASP A 33 18.73 -17.93 -0.84
CA ASP A 33 18.40 -18.60 0.40
C ASP A 33 17.26 -17.85 1.09
N ALA A 34 16.07 -18.45 1.06
CA ALA A 34 14.93 -17.98 1.82
C ALA A 34 15.26 -18.11 3.30
N LYS A 35 15.57 -16.97 3.96
CA LYS A 35 15.79 -16.93 5.41
C LYS A 35 14.59 -17.58 6.11
N LYS A 36 14.89 -18.61 6.92
CA LYS A 36 13.92 -19.28 7.80
C LYS A 36 13.28 -18.21 8.70
N PRO A 37 11.95 -18.22 8.91
CA PRO A 37 11.29 -17.18 9.70
C PRO A 37 11.84 -17.23 11.14
N GLU A 38 12.42 -16.11 11.58
CA GLU A 38 12.82 -15.94 12.98
C GLU A 38 11.60 -16.14 13.89
N LYS A 39 11.80 -16.78 15.04
CA LYS A 39 10.76 -16.89 16.06
C LYS A 39 10.51 -15.49 16.63
N THR A 40 9.49 -14.83 16.10
CA THR A 40 9.06 -13.52 16.59
C THR A 40 8.17 -13.71 17.82
N SER A 41 8.55 -13.07 18.92
CA SER A 41 7.65 -12.84 20.04
C SER A 41 6.79 -11.62 19.69
N TYR A 42 5.47 -11.74 19.86
CA TYR A 42 4.54 -10.65 19.59
C TYR A 42 4.13 -9.99 20.90
N GLY A 43 3.94 -8.66 20.87
CA GLY A 43 3.71 -7.85 22.06
C GLY A 43 4.98 -7.13 22.52
N GLY A 44 4.82 -5.98 23.19
CA GLY A 44 5.93 -5.09 23.56
C GLY A 44 6.13 -3.92 22.59
N LEU A 45 5.04 -3.26 22.17
CA LEU A 45 5.10 -2.05 21.37
C LEU A 45 5.69 -0.91 22.21
N LYS A 46 6.77 -0.29 21.73
CA LYS A 46 7.34 0.89 22.39
C LYS A 46 6.43 2.10 22.22
N ASP A 47 6.58 3.09 23.09
CA ASP A 47 5.78 4.31 23.02
C ASP A 47 6.07 5.14 21.76
N GLU A 48 7.30 5.07 21.22
CA GLU A 48 7.69 5.71 19.95
C GLU A 48 7.03 5.07 18.72
N ASP A 49 6.66 3.79 18.80
CA ASP A 49 6.02 3.05 17.70
C ASP A 49 4.48 3.24 17.69
N ARG A 50 3.92 3.99 18.66
CA ARG A 50 2.49 4.25 18.74
C ARG A 50 2.08 5.33 17.74
N ILE A 51 1.16 4.98 16.84
CA ILE A 51 0.58 5.94 15.89
C ILE A 51 -0.30 6.97 16.63
N PHE A 52 -1.15 6.51 17.55
CA PHE A 52 -2.03 7.37 18.34
C PHE A 52 -1.38 7.77 19.66
N THR A 53 -0.60 8.85 19.62
CA THR A 53 0.20 9.32 20.76
C THR A 53 -0.64 10.04 21.82
N ASN A 54 -1.73 10.71 21.44
CA ASN A 54 -2.61 11.45 22.37
C ASN A 54 -3.91 10.70 22.73
N LEU A 55 -3.90 9.37 22.76
CA LEU A 55 -5.13 8.59 22.98
C LEU A 55 -5.82 8.92 24.33
N TYR A 56 -5.03 9.27 25.35
CA TYR A 56 -5.53 9.56 26.71
C TYR A 56 -5.80 11.05 26.98
N GLY A 57 -5.74 11.92 25.97
CA GLY A 57 -6.02 13.35 26.14
C GLY A 57 -5.06 14.12 27.06
N ARG A 58 -3.84 13.59 27.27
CA ARG A 58 -2.80 14.22 28.12
C ARG A 58 -2.18 15.46 27.48
N HIS A 59 -2.25 15.55 26.16
CA HIS A 59 -1.73 16.67 25.37
C HIS A 59 -2.89 17.42 24.69
N ASP A 60 -2.61 18.64 24.23
CA ASP A 60 -3.62 19.47 23.56
C ASP A 60 -4.12 18.80 22.27
N TRP A 61 -5.43 18.60 22.16
CA TRP A 61 -6.09 18.01 20.99
C TRP A 61 -6.24 19.01 19.84
N LYS A 62 -6.03 20.30 20.07
CA LYS A 62 -6.10 21.35 19.05
C LYS A 62 -4.94 21.26 18.05
N LEU A 63 -5.05 22.03 16.97
CA LEU A 63 -4.10 22.04 15.86
C LEU A 63 -2.64 22.21 16.28
N LYS A 64 -2.34 23.11 17.23
CA LYS A 64 -0.97 23.35 17.70
C LYS A 64 -0.37 22.11 18.36
N GLY A 65 -1.14 21.44 19.22
CA GLY A 65 -0.73 20.19 19.84
C GLY A 65 -0.57 19.07 18.81
N ALA A 66 -1.50 18.95 17.86
CA ALA A 66 -1.42 17.95 16.80
C ALA A 66 -0.15 18.12 15.93
N MET A 67 0.16 19.36 15.52
CA MET A 67 1.38 19.66 14.75
C MET A 67 2.66 19.31 15.52
N SER A 68 2.70 19.54 16.84
CA SER A 68 3.86 19.17 17.66
C SER A 68 4.09 17.66 17.76
N ARG A 69 3.05 16.84 17.55
CA ARG A 69 3.12 15.38 17.57
C ARG A 69 3.41 14.77 16.19
N GLY A 70 3.51 15.60 15.15
CA GLY A 70 3.77 15.16 13.78
C GLY A 70 2.54 14.98 12.90
N SER A 71 1.33 15.32 13.37
CA SER A 71 0.16 15.43 12.49
C SER A 71 0.37 16.59 11.50
N TRP A 72 -0.16 16.46 10.29
CA TRP A 72 0.01 17.41 9.18
C TRP A 72 1.46 17.56 8.68
N TYR A 73 2.33 16.61 9.01
CA TYR A 73 3.71 16.63 8.56
C TYR A 73 3.83 16.16 7.11
N LYS A 74 4.32 17.03 6.22
CA LYS A 74 4.56 16.73 4.79
C LYS A 74 3.33 16.20 4.04
N THR A 75 2.13 16.45 4.52
CA THR A 75 0.88 16.02 3.87
C THR A 75 0.80 16.52 2.43
N LYS A 76 1.27 17.76 2.16
CA LYS A 76 1.34 18.32 0.81
C LYS A 76 2.20 17.48 -0.14
N GLU A 77 3.37 17.04 0.31
CA GLU A 77 4.28 16.22 -0.50
C GLU A 77 3.64 14.86 -0.80
N ILE A 78 2.98 14.25 0.20
CA ILE A 78 2.25 12.98 0.04
C ILE A 78 1.16 13.11 -1.02
N LEU A 79 0.38 14.20 -0.99
CA LEU A 79 -0.71 14.44 -1.95
C LEU A 79 -0.20 14.65 -3.39
N LEU A 80 1.00 15.23 -3.54
CA LEU A 80 1.63 15.48 -4.83
C LEU A 80 2.24 14.23 -5.47
N LYS A 81 2.62 13.21 -4.68
CA LYS A 81 3.12 11.92 -5.21
C LYS A 81 2.09 11.14 -6.03
N GLY A 82 0.81 11.50 -5.93
CA GLY A 82 -0.27 10.93 -6.73
C GLY A 82 -0.96 9.74 -6.07
N THR A 83 -2.09 9.34 -6.67
CA THR A 83 -3.02 8.35 -6.13
C THR A 83 -2.44 6.94 -6.12
N GLU A 84 -1.82 6.54 -7.23
CA GLU A 84 -1.17 5.23 -7.39
C GLU A 84 -0.09 4.99 -6.34
N TRP A 85 0.74 6.00 -6.07
CA TRP A 85 1.80 5.89 -5.08
C TRP A 85 1.23 5.62 -3.68
N ILE A 86 0.23 6.41 -3.25
CA ILE A 86 -0.40 6.23 -1.94
C ILE A 86 -1.05 4.84 -1.82
N GLN A 87 -1.76 4.38 -2.85
CA GLN A 87 -2.38 3.05 -2.81
C GLN A 87 -1.36 1.93 -2.72
N ASN A 88 -0.24 2.05 -3.44
CA ASN A 88 0.83 1.04 -3.41
C ASN A 88 1.49 0.99 -2.03
N GLU A 89 1.78 2.13 -1.40
CA GLU A 89 2.30 2.16 -0.02
C GLU A 89 1.35 1.48 0.98
N VAL A 90 0.03 1.72 0.85
CA VAL A 90 -0.98 1.09 1.73
C VAL A 90 -1.12 -0.42 1.47
N LYS A 91 -0.89 -0.87 0.23
CA LYS A 91 -0.83 -2.31 -0.08
C LYS A 91 0.43 -2.95 0.52
N VAL A 92 1.59 -2.28 0.40
CA VAL A 92 2.88 -2.75 0.94
C VAL A 92 2.85 -2.80 2.47
N SER A 93 2.17 -1.86 3.13
CA SER A 93 2.03 -1.86 4.60
C SER A 93 1.23 -3.04 5.15
N GLY A 94 0.48 -3.75 4.30
CA GLY A 94 -0.30 -4.93 4.70
C GLY A 94 -1.46 -4.60 5.65
N ILE A 95 -1.89 -3.33 5.72
CA ILE A 95 -2.93 -2.92 6.66
C ILE A 95 -4.30 -3.52 6.32
N ARG A 96 -4.91 -4.15 7.32
CA ARG A 96 -6.24 -4.75 7.24
C ARG A 96 -7.27 -3.85 7.92
N GLY A 97 -8.52 -3.92 7.46
CA GLY A 97 -9.62 -3.12 7.97
C GLY A 97 -9.82 -3.31 9.48
N ARG A 98 -10.04 -2.20 10.20
CA ARG A 98 -10.14 -2.15 11.67
C ARG A 98 -11.58 -2.29 12.21
N GLY A 99 -12.57 -2.41 11.35
CA GLY A 99 -14.00 -2.60 11.69
C GLY A 99 -14.47 -4.05 11.68
N GLY A 100 -13.65 -5.01 12.12
CA GLY A 100 -14.07 -6.42 12.29
C GLY A 100 -13.90 -7.33 11.06
N ALA A 101 -14.25 -6.88 9.85
CA ALA A 101 -14.17 -7.72 8.65
C ALA A 101 -12.75 -8.08 8.19
N GLY A 102 -11.72 -7.32 8.63
CA GLY A 102 -10.31 -7.63 8.35
C GLY A 102 -9.92 -7.62 6.87
N PHE A 103 -10.69 -6.96 6.00
CA PHE A 103 -10.41 -6.88 4.57
C PHE A 103 -9.15 -6.02 4.29
N PRO A 104 -8.25 -6.41 3.35
CA PRO A 104 -7.06 -5.62 3.04
C PRO A 104 -7.41 -4.22 2.52
N THR A 105 -6.96 -3.18 3.22
CA THR A 105 -7.41 -1.79 2.96
C THR A 105 -6.89 -1.29 1.62
N GLY A 106 -5.62 -1.56 1.29
CA GLY A 106 -5.03 -1.15 0.01
C GLY A 106 -5.70 -1.79 -1.20
N MET A 107 -6.17 -3.04 -1.06
CA MET A 107 -6.96 -3.70 -2.10
C MET A 107 -8.34 -3.05 -2.25
N LYS A 108 -9.01 -2.75 -1.13
CA LYS A 108 -10.32 -2.05 -1.14
C LYS A 108 -10.25 -0.73 -1.88
N TRP A 109 -9.20 0.06 -1.65
CA TRP A 109 -9.03 1.36 -2.30
C TRP A 109 -8.79 1.23 -3.81
N SER A 110 -8.10 0.19 -4.23
CA SER A 110 -7.83 -0.04 -5.66
C SER A 110 -9.07 -0.33 -6.50
N PHE A 111 -10.19 -0.72 -5.89
CA PHE A 111 -11.45 -0.86 -6.63
C PHE A 111 -11.99 0.48 -7.16
N MET A 112 -11.52 1.60 -6.61
CA MET A 112 -11.93 2.94 -7.00
C MET A 112 -11.10 3.52 -8.15
N ASN A 113 -10.04 2.84 -8.61
CA ASN A 113 -9.20 3.24 -9.75
C ASN A 113 -9.86 3.00 -11.12
N ARG A 114 -11.16 3.27 -11.22
CA ARG A 114 -11.89 3.16 -12.49
C ARG A 114 -11.83 4.49 -13.24
N PRO A 115 -11.93 4.45 -14.59
CA PRO A 115 -12.09 5.65 -15.40
C PRO A 115 -13.23 6.53 -14.87
N ASP A 116 -13.11 7.84 -15.07
CA ASP A 116 -14.09 8.77 -14.53
C ASP A 116 -15.42 8.68 -15.30
N ASP A 117 -16.42 8.06 -14.68
CA ASP A 117 -17.78 7.92 -15.25
C ASP A 117 -18.59 9.23 -15.14
N GLY A 118 -17.94 10.36 -14.83
CA GLY A 118 -18.57 11.67 -14.60
C GLY A 118 -19.35 11.79 -13.29
N ARG A 119 -19.36 10.75 -12.45
CA ARG A 119 -20.03 10.75 -11.14
C ARG A 119 -19.05 11.14 -10.04
N PRO A 120 -19.45 12.02 -9.09
CA PRO A 120 -18.58 12.36 -7.97
C PRO A 120 -18.32 11.13 -7.10
N ARG A 121 -17.05 10.91 -6.78
CA ARG A 121 -16.61 9.87 -5.84
C ARG A 121 -16.64 10.43 -4.42
N TYR A 122 -17.09 9.62 -3.47
CA TYR A 122 -17.18 10.01 -2.07
C TYR A 122 -16.39 9.05 -1.18
N LEU A 123 -15.71 9.61 -0.18
CA LEU A 123 -15.18 8.85 0.93
C LEU A 123 -16.21 8.88 2.06
N VAL A 124 -16.62 7.71 2.54
CA VAL A 124 -17.42 7.60 3.77
C VAL A 124 -16.55 6.98 4.85
N VAL A 125 -16.34 7.72 5.93
CA VAL A 125 -15.64 7.23 7.12
C VAL A 125 -16.67 6.77 8.12
N ASN A 126 -16.61 5.49 8.50
CA ASN A 126 -17.47 4.94 9.52
C ASN A 126 -16.89 5.24 10.91
N GLY A 127 -17.60 6.04 11.69
CA GLY A 127 -17.30 6.32 13.09
C GLY A 127 -18.40 5.83 14.04
N ASP A 128 -19.32 4.98 13.58
CA ASP A 128 -20.29 4.30 14.43
C ASP A 128 -19.61 3.19 15.23
N GLU A 129 -19.69 3.29 16.56
CA GLU A 129 -19.22 2.30 17.53
C GLU A 129 -20.37 1.64 18.31
N GLY A 130 -21.49 1.32 17.65
CA GLY A 130 -22.60 0.61 18.28
C GLY A 130 -22.31 -0.81 18.79
N GLU A 131 -21.12 -1.38 18.50
CA GLU A 131 -20.73 -2.69 19.00
C GLU A 131 -20.43 -2.67 20.51
N PRO A 132 -21.05 -3.55 21.32
CA PRO A 132 -20.83 -3.56 22.76
C PRO A 132 -19.37 -3.92 23.08
N GLY A 133 -18.69 -3.01 23.79
CA GLY A 133 -17.28 -3.17 24.18
C GLY A 133 -16.27 -2.47 23.27
N THR A 134 -16.71 -1.84 22.17
CA THR A 134 -15.86 -1.07 21.27
C THR A 134 -15.88 0.41 21.67
N CYS A 135 -14.72 0.98 22.00
CA CYS A 135 -14.58 2.38 22.43
C CYS A 135 -13.33 3.07 21.86
N LYS A 136 -12.74 2.47 20.82
CA LYS A 136 -11.43 2.86 20.26
C LYS A 136 -11.53 4.15 19.44
N ASP A 137 -12.58 4.28 18.63
CA ASP A 137 -12.83 5.38 17.71
C ASP A 137 -13.36 6.59 18.49
N ARG A 138 -14.10 6.40 19.59
CA ARG A 138 -14.50 7.46 20.53
C ARG A 138 -13.30 8.24 21.08
N GLU A 139 -12.26 7.54 21.53
CA GLU A 139 -11.07 8.19 22.10
C GLU A 139 -10.24 8.91 21.02
N ILE A 140 -10.16 8.34 19.81
CA ILE A 140 -9.50 8.99 18.67
C ILE A 140 -10.24 10.28 18.28
N MET A 141 -11.57 10.25 18.17
CA MET A 141 -12.37 11.42 17.81
C MET A 141 -12.29 12.53 18.86
N ARG A 142 -12.18 12.19 20.14
CA ARG A 142 -12.12 13.17 21.24
C ARG A 142 -10.74 13.77 21.44
N HIS A 143 -9.70 12.94 21.44
CA HIS A 143 -8.37 13.34 21.87
C HIS A 143 -7.38 13.57 20.72
N ASP A 144 -7.65 13.02 19.53
CA ASP A 144 -6.78 13.21 18.36
C ASP A 144 -7.56 13.34 17.03
N PRO A 145 -8.52 14.29 16.92
CA PRO A 145 -9.36 14.43 15.74
C PRO A 145 -8.57 14.80 14.47
N HIS A 146 -7.42 15.46 14.62
CA HIS A 146 -6.61 15.89 13.49
C HIS A 146 -5.99 14.73 12.70
N HIS A 147 -5.60 13.64 13.38
CA HIS A 147 -5.13 12.43 12.70
C HIS A 147 -6.23 11.81 11.82
N LEU A 148 -7.47 11.80 12.30
CA LEU A 148 -8.61 11.31 11.54
C LEU A 148 -8.85 12.16 10.29
N VAL A 149 -8.86 13.49 10.43
CA VAL A 149 -9.08 14.42 9.31
C VAL A 149 -7.96 14.35 8.27
N GLU A 150 -6.70 14.26 8.71
CA GLU A 150 -5.57 14.06 7.79
C GLU A 150 -5.68 12.71 7.06
N GLY A 151 -6.06 11.65 7.76
CA GLY A 151 -6.36 10.35 7.16
C GLY A 151 -7.46 10.41 6.11
N CYS A 152 -8.53 11.18 6.36
CA CYS A 152 -9.61 11.41 5.39
C CYS A 152 -9.10 12.11 4.12
N LEU A 153 -8.21 13.09 4.28
CA LEU A 153 -7.63 13.81 3.14
C LEU A 153 -6.74 12.90 2.28
N ILE A 154 -5.87 12.10 2.91
CA ILE A 154 -4.97 11.18 2.21
C ILE A 154 -5.77 10.05 1.54
N ALA A 155 -6.72 9.46 2.26
CA ALA A 155 -7.59 8.41 1.72
C ALA A 155 -8.46 8.95 0.58
N GLY A 156 -9.03 10.14 0.76
CA GLY A 156 -9.83 10.81 -0.26
C GLY A 156 -9.03 11.09 -1.52
N ARG A 157 -7.78 11.56 -1.37
CA ARG A 157 -6.85 11.71 -2.50
C ARG A 157 -6.57 10.37 -3.17
N ALA A 158 -6.27 9.32 -2.40
CA ALA A 158 -5.94 8.00 -2.93
C ALA A 158 -7.05 7.43 -3.82
N ILE A 159 -8.32 7.61 -3.46
CA ILE A 159 -9.48 7.13 -4.24
C ILE A 159 -10.03 8.16 -5.24
N GLY A 160 -9.41 9.35 -5.32
CA GLY A 160 -9.90 10.45 -6.15
C GLY A 160 -11.30 10.93 -5.78
N ALA A 161 -11.65 10.93 -4.49
CA ALA A 161 -12.93 11.43 -3.99
C ALA A 161 -13.01 12.97 -4.05
N CYS A 162 -14.17 13.48 -4.45
CA CYS A 162 -14.47 14.90 -4.47
C CYS A 162 -14.81 15.43 -3.07
N ALA A 163 -15.42 14.59 -2.22
CA ALA A 163 -15.72 14.94 -0.83
C ALA A 163 -15.60 13.72 0.09
N GLY A 164 -15.15 13.97 1.31
CA GLY A 164 -15.19 13.01 2.42
C GLY A 164 -16.30 13.36 3.39
N ARG A 165 -17.12 12.37 3.75
CA ARG A 165 -18.17 12.50 4.77
C ARG A 165 -17.87 11.51 5.88
N CYS A 166 -17.75 12.01 7.11
CA CYS A 166 -17.66 11.16 8.29
C CYS A 166 -19.08 10.91 8.80
N PHE A 167 -19.44 9.64 8.94
CA PHE A 167 -20.65 9.23 9.62
C PHE A 167 -20.28 9.00 11.09
N ILE A 168 -20.93 9.71 12.00
CA ILE A 168 -20.64 9.69 13.43
C ILE A 168 -21.96 9.40 14.14
N ASP A 169 -22.01 8.25 14.81
CA ASP A 169 -23.02 7.97 15.83
C ASP A 169 -22.29 8.00 17.18
N VAL A 170 -22.75 8.87 18.09
CA VAL A 170 -22.21 9.03 19.46
C VAL A 170 -23.15 8.39 20.46
#